data_AF-A0A9E2BVY1-F1
#
_entry.id   AF-A0A9E2BVY1-F1
#
_cell.length_a   1.000
_cell.length_b   1.000
_cell.length_c   1.000
_cell.angle_alpha   90.00
_cell.angle_beta   90.00
_cell.angle_gamma   90.00
#
_symmetry.space_group_name_H-M   'P 1'
#
loop_
_entity.id
_entity.type
_entity.pdbx_description
1 polymer ?
#
loop_
_entity_poly.entity_id
_entity_poly.type
_entity_poly.pdbx_seq_one_letter_code
_entity_poly.pdbx_strand_id
1 'polypeptide(L)'
;MKTKTKSTLIIIATLLLGMVLGAITATTYTYQRVERLHTMMEPGRFGPFVVDHIIQPVDEQQRDQLLMIVRTHGQEMHSSLITFRSEMDIRMDSLMAELKPVLTDDQYKRFIDHLETGKRRGGPPHMRGKHQHWKQDQAVEQ
;
A
#
# COMPACT_ATOMS: atom_id res chain seq x y z
N MET A 1 -33.33 19.80 32.04
CA MET A 1 -32.00 19.68 31.39
C MET A 1 -31.73 20.95 30.60
N LYS A 2 -30.62 21.66 30.90
CA LYS A 2 -30.28 22.96 30.31
C LYS A 2 -30.25 22.85 28.78
N THR A 3 -30.96 23.73 28.09
CA THR A 3 -31.14 23.76 26.62
C THR A 3 -29.82 23.69 25.86
N LYS A 4 -28.76 24.24 26.45
CA LYS A 4 -27.37 24.19 25.96
C LYS A 4 -26.86 22.76 25.76
N THR A 5 -27.18 21.83 26.65
CA THR A 5 -26.74 20.43 26.58
C THR A 5 -27.37 19.68 25.40
N LYS A 6 -28.62 20.00 25.05
CA LYS A 6 -29.32 19.38 23.91
C LYS A 6 -28.71 19.81 22.58
N SER A 7 -28.36 21.09 22.44
CA SER A 7 -27.68 21.59 21.23
C SER A 7 -26.29 20.99 21.06
N THR A 8 -25.49 20.91 22.13
CA THR A 8 -24.15 20.30 22.05
C THR A 8 -24.23 18.83 21.62
N LEU A 9 -25.23 18.09 22.12
CA LEU A 9 -25.41 16.68 21.78
C LEU A 9 -25.77 16.48 20.30
N ILE A 10 -26.61 17.35 19.73
CA ILE A 10 -26.94 17.30 18.29
C ILE A 10 -25.70 17.58 17.43
N ILE A 11 -24.87 18.55 17.80
CA ILE A 11 -23.64 18.88 17.06
C ILE A 11 -22.64 17.72 17.08
N ILE A 12 -22.46 17.07 18.24
CA ILE A 12 -21.57 15.91 18.35
C ILE A 12 -22.11 14.74 17.51
N ALA A 13 -23.42 14.50 17.53
CA ALA A 13 -24.04 13.42 16.76
C ALA A 13 -23.86 13.61 15.25
N THR A 14 -24.05 14.83 14.73
CA THR A 14 -23.85 15.12 13.30
C THR A 14 -22.38 15.05 12.88
N LEU A 15 -21.45 15.45 13.76
CA LEU A 15 -20.01 15.34 13.51
C LEU A 15 -19.57 13.87 13.39
N LEU A 16 -20.04 13.02 14.30
CA LEU A 16 -19.77 11.58 14.25
C LEU A 16 -20.34 10.94 12.97
N LEU A 17 -21.55 11.34 12.57
CA LEU A 17 -22.16 10.86 11.33
C LEU A 17 -21.34 11.23 10.10
N GLY A 18 -20.87 12.49 10.02
CA GLY A 18 -19.98 12.94 8.95
C GLY A 18 -18.64 12.20 8.93
N MET A 19 -18.06 11.91 10.10
CA MET A 19 -16.80 11.18 10.22
C MET A 19 -16.94 9.72 9.75
N VAL A 20 -18.02 9.04 10.11
CA VAL A 20 -18.30 7.66 9.66
C VAL A 20 -18.52 7.63 8.14
N LEU A 21 -19.30 8.55 7.59
CA LEU A 21 -19.53 8.64 6.13
C LEU A 21 -18.23 8.94 5.37
N GLY A 22 -17.39 9.83 5.90
CA GLY A 22 -16.07 10.13 5.34
C GLY A 22 -15.14 8.91 5.36
N ALA A 23 -15.11 8.17 6.48
CA ALA A 23 -14.27 6.99 6.64
C ALA A 23 -14.68 5.85 5.70
N ILE A 24 -15.98 5.58 5.55
CA ILE A 24 -16.49 4.54 4.64
C ILE A 24 -16.11 4.88 3.19
N THR A 25 -16.30 6.13 2.78
CA THR A 25 -15.99 6.59 1.42
C THR A 25 -14.49 6.51 1.11
N ALA A 26 -13.63 6.87 2.06
CA ALA A 26 -12.17 6.76 1.89
C ALA A 26 -11.70 5.29 1.81
N THR A 27 -12.36 4.40 2.55
CA THR A 27 -12.01 2.98 2.60
C THR A 27 -12.39 2.27 1.30
N THR A 28 -13.60 2.49 0.78
CA THR A 28 -14.05 1.82 -0.47
C THR A 28 -13.22 2.23 -1.69
N TYR A 29 -12.77 3.48 -1.77
CA TYR A 29 -11.97 3.97 -2.90
C TYR A 29 -10.53 3.45 -2.91
N THR A 30 -9.96 3.16 -1.73
CA THR A 30 -8.58 2.66 -1.61
C THR A 30 -8.50 1.15 -1.86
N TYR A 31 -9.49 0.37 -1.42
CA TYR A 31 -9.54 -1.08 -1.70
C TYR A 31 -9.62 -1.39 -3.20
N GLN A 32 -10.47 -0.69 -3.97
CA GLN A 32 -10.64 -0.97 -5.41
C GLN A 32 -9.36 -0.77 -6.25
N ARG A 33 -8.44 0.10 -5.81
CA ARG A 33 -7.20 0.37 -6.55
C ARG A 33 -6.10 -0.64 -6.21
N VAL A 34 -6.08 -1.16 -4.99
CA VAL A 34 -5.12 -2.18 -4.55
C VAL A 34 -5.53 -3.56 -5.04
N GLU A 35 -6.82 -3.89 -5.03
CA GLU A 35 -7.35 -5.16 -5.55
C GLU A 35 -7.00 -5.35 -7.03
N ARG A 36 -7.07 -4.28 -7.84
CA ARG A 36 -6.72 -4.31 -9.28
C ARG A 36 -5.24 -4.57 -9.53
N LEU A 37 -4.34 -4.02 -8.71
CA LEU A 37 -2.91 -4.27 -8.83
C LEU A 37 -2.55 -5.69 -8.36
N HIS A 38 -3.19 -6.18 -7.31
CA HIS A 38 -2.96 -7.52 -6.78
C HIS A 38 -3.48 -8.61 -7.73
N THR A 39 -4.62 -8.39 -8.39
CA THR A 39 -5.16 -9.32 -9.41
C THR A 39 -4.35 -9.32 -10.71
N MET A 40 -3.64 -8.24 -11.03
CA MET A 40 -2.71 -8.19 -12.17
C MET A 40 -1.40 -8.95 -11.90
N MET A 41 -0.96 -9.05 -10.65
CA MET A 41 0.28 -9.75 -10.26
C MET A 41 0.05 -11.21 -9.83
N GLU A 42 -1.20 -11.68 -9.86
CA GLU A 42 -1.53 -13.07 -9.55
C GLU A 42 -1.01 -14.00 -10.68
N PRO A 43 -0.17 -15.00 -10.36
CA PRO A 43 0.43 -15.88 -11.36
C PRO A 43 -0.67 -16.58 -12.16
N GLY A 44 -0.69 -16.33 -13.48
CA GLY A 44 -1.66 -16.91 -14.41
C GLY A 44 -2.81 -15.98 -14.83
N ARG A 45 -3.03 -14.83 -14.17
CA ARG A 45 -4.08 -13.85 -14.55
C ARG A 45 -3.59 -12.71 -15.42
N PHE A 46 -2.31 -12.35 -15.31
CA PHE A 46 -1.68 -11.34 -16.16
C PHE A 46 -1.81 -11.66 -17.66
N GLY A 47 -1.55 -12.92 -18.04
CA GLY A 47 -1.59 -13.35 -19.43
C GLY A 47 -2.97 -13.19 -20.08
N PRO A 48 -4.01 -13.84 -19.54
CA PRO A 48 -5.38 -13.67 -20.03
C PRO A 48 -5.87 -12.22 -19.97
N PHE A 49 -5.50 -11.45 -18.94
CA PHE A 49 -5.88 -10.04 -18.86
C PHE A 49 -5.27 -9.21 -20.00
N VAL A 50 -3.96 -9.33 -20.24
CA VAL A 50 -3.27 -8.59 -21.31
C VAL A 50 -3.82 -9.00 -22.68
N VAL A 51 -3.97 -10.29 -22.92
CA VAL A 51 -4.46 -10.79 -24.22
C VAL A 51 -5.91 -10.38 -24.45
N ASP A 52 -6.80 -10.67 -23.51
CA ASP A 52 -8.25 -10.51 -23.74
C ASP A 52 -8.73 -9.06 -23.57
N HIS A 53 -8.07 -8.23 -22.73
CA HIS A 53 -8.56 -6.87 -22.43
C HIS A 53 -7.72 -5.76 -23.06
N ILE A 54 -6.42 -5.96 -23.27
CA ILE A 54 -5.52 -4.93 -23.83
C ILE A 54 -5.31 -5.15 -25.31
N ILE A 55 -4.86 -6.34 -25.71
CA ILE A 55 -4.50 -6.64 -27.10
C ILE A 55 -5.75 -6.91 -27.94
N GLN A 56 -6.75 -7.59 -27.37
CA GLN A 56 -8.03 -7.91 -28.02
C GLN A 56 -7.83 -8.63 -29.37
N PRO A 57 -7.52 -9.94 -29.35
CA PRO A 57 -7.21 -10.71 -30.57
C PRO A 57 -8.40 -10.73 -31.55
N VAL A 58 -8.07 -10.78 -32.85
CA VAL A 58 -9.05 -10.74 -33.94
C VAL A 58 -9.71 -12.11 -34.16
N ASP A 59 -8.98 -13.19 -33.87
CA ASP A 59 -9.46 -14.57 -33.98
C ASP A 59 -8.89 -15.47 -32.86
N GLU A 60 -9.46 -16.67 -32.71
CA GLU A 60 -9.04 -17.63 -31.68
C GLU A 60 -7.61 -18.15 -31.88
N GLN A 61 -7.15 -18.26 -33.13
CA GLN A 61 -5.81 -18.75 -33.44
C GLN A 61 -4.75 -17.74 -33.00
N GLN A 62 -4.99 -16.45 -33.24
CA GLN A 62 -4.15 -15.34 -32.77
C GLN A 62 -4.18 -15.26 -31.24
N ARG A 63 -5.35 -15.44 -30.63
CA ARG A 63 -5.50 -15.47 -29.17
C ARG A 63 -4.61 -16.55 -28.53
N ASP A 64 -4.65 -17.77 -29.06
CA ASP A 64 -3.87 -18.88 -28.52
C ASP A 64 -2.37 -18.67 -28.68
N GLN A 65 -1.93 -18.10 -29.81
CA GLN A 65 -0.54 -17.72 -30.02
C GLN A 65 -0.08 -16.65 -29.03
N LEU A 66 -0.87 -15.60 -28.82
CA LEU A 66 -0.57 -14.55 -27.85
C LEU A 66 -0.53 -15.08 -26.42
N LEU A 67 -1.49 -15.94 -26.04
CA LEU A 67 -1.50 -16.58 -24.73
C LEU A 67 -0.26 -17.43 -24.49
N MET A 68 0.21 -18.16 -25.50
CA MET A 68 1.44 -18.94 -25.42
C MET A 68 2.66 -18.05 -25.16
N ILE A 69 2.82 -16.97 -25.95
CA ILE A 69 3.94 -16.02 -25.81
C ILE A 69 3.93 -15.36 -24.44
N VAL A 70 2.78 -14.84 -24.00
CA VAL A 70 2.67 -14.12 -22.72
C VAL A 70 2.85 -15.06 -21.54
N ARG A 71 2.43 -16.32 -21.62
CA ARG A 71 2.66 -17.31 -20.55
C ARG A 71 4.13 -17.65 -20.37
N THR A 72 4.85 -17.89 -21.46
CA THR A 72 6.29 -18.21 -21.42
C THR A 72 7.07 -17.08 -20.76
N HIS A 73 6.92 -15.85 -21.25
CA HIS A 73 7.63 -14.71 -20.67
C HIS A 73 7.10 -14.30 -19.29
N GLY A 74 5.81 -14.53 -19.01
CA GLY A 74 5.23 -14.31 -17.69
C GLY A 74 5.86 -15.21 -16.61
N GLN A 75 6.16 -16.47 -16.94
CA GLN A 75 6.84 -17.39 -16.04
C GLN A 75 8.30 -16.97 -15.77
N GLU A 76 9.05 -16.61 -16.82
CA GLU A 76 10.43 -16.10 -16.70
C GLU A 76 10.50 -14.82 -15.86
N MET A 77 9.54 -13.91 -16.06
CA MET A 77 9.46 -12.69 -15.29
C MET A 77 9.13 -12.96 -13.82
N HIS A 78 8.23 -13.92 -13.55
CA HIS A 78 7.88 -14.32 -12.19
C HIS A 78 9.06 -14.95 -11.45
N SER A 79 9.81 -15.85 -12.09
CA SER A 79 11.00 -16.47 -11.48
C SER A 79 12.12 -15.45 -11.24
N SER A 80 12.30 -14.51 -12.17
CA SER A 80 13.23 -13.37 -12.01
C SER A 80 12.83 -12.49 -10.82
N LEU A 81 11.55 -12.21 -10.65
CA LEU A 81 11.03 -11.41 -9.54
C LEU A 81 11.23 -12.10 -8.19
N ILE A 82 11.04 -13.42 -8.11
CA ILE A 82 11.29 -14.20 -6.89
C ILE A 82 12.78 -14.12 -6.52
N THR A 83 13.66 -14.37 -7.48
CA THR A 83 15.11 -14.32 -7.28
C THR A 83 15.54 -12.92 -6.82
N PHE A 84 15.10 -11.88 -7.53
CA PHE A 84 15.38 -10.50 -7.18
C PHE A 84 14.91 -10.13 -5.77
N ARG A 85 13.71 -10.56 -5.36
CA ARG A 85 13.20 -10.34 -4.01
C ARG A 85 14.08 -11.00 -2.96
N SER A 86 14.47 -12.26 -3.18
CA SER A 86 15.36 -12.98 -2.28
C SER A 86 16.72 -12.29 -2.15
N GLU A 87 17.30 -11.83 -3.27
CA GLU A 87 18.56 -11.10 -3.25
C GLU A 87 18.44 -9.76 -2.52
N MET A 88 17.33 -9.06 -2.71
CA MET A 88 17.07 -7.79 -2.03
C MET A 88 16.96 -7.97 -0.52
N ASP A 89 16.26 -9.01 -0.06
CA ASP A 89 16.14 -9.30 1.37
C ASP A 89 17.51 -9.58 2.00
N ILE A 90 18.36 -10.39 1.35
CA ILE A 90 19.73 -10.67 1.81
C ILE A 90 20.57 -9.38 1.89
N ARG A 91 20.48 -8.52 0.87
CA ARG A 91 21.18 -7.23 0.86
C ARG A 91 20.67 -6.31 1.96
N MET A 92 19.36 -6.33 2.23
CA MET A 92 18.81 -5.51 3.30
C MET A 92 19.23 -5.97 4.69
N ASP A 93 19.29 -7.28 4.91
CA ASP A 93 19.78 -7.84 6.17
C ASP A 93 21.25 -7.45 6.40
N SER A 94 22.06 -7.50 5.34
CA SER A 94 23.47 -7.08 5.38
C SER A 94 23.60 -5.60 5.73
N LEU A 95 22.83 -4.72 5.06
CA LEU A 95 22.81 -3.30 5.39
C LEU A 95 22.39 -3.06 6.85
N MET A 96 21.38 -3.78 7.34
CA MET A 96 20.91 -3.65 8.71
C MET A 96 21.99 -4.06 9.73
N ALA A 97 22.72 -5.14 9.44
CA ALA A 97 23.83 -5.59 10.28
C ALA A 97 24.97 -4.55 10.34
N GLU A 98 25.29 -3.91 9.20
CA GLU A 98 26.33 -2.87 9.12
C GLU A 98 25.91 -1.55 9.77
N LEU A 99 24.63 -1.18 9.67
CA LEU A 99 24.12 0.05 10.27
C LEU A 99 23.91 -0.05 11.79
N LYS A 100 23.53 -1.21 12.30
CA LYS A 100 23.23 -1.43 13.73
C LYS A 100 24.32 -0.93 14.70
N PRO A 101 25.63 -1.19 14.49
CA PRO A 101 26.66 -0.70 15.41
C PRO A 101 26.95 0.80 15.28
N VAL A 102 26.51 1.45 14.20
CA VAL A 102 26.76 2.89 13.94
C VAL A 102 25.61 3.76 14.44
N LEU A 103 24.41 3.21 14.47
CA LEU A 103 23.21 3.92 14.88
C LEU A 103 22.96 3.80 16.39
N THR A 104 22.39 4.85 16.97
CA THR A 104 21.79 4.73 18.32
C THR A 104 20.53 3.86 18.26
N ASP A 105 20.14 3.28 19.39
CA ASP A 105 18.93 2.44 19.47
C ASP A 105 17.67 3.17 18.97
N ASP A 106 17.54 4.46 19.28
CA ASP A 106 16.42 5.29 18.80
C ASP A 106 16.46 5.53 17.29
N GLN A 107 17.66 5.71 16.71
CA GLN A 107 17.82 5.86 15.27
C GLN A 107 17.51 4.55 14.54
N TYR A 108 18.01 3.43 15.07
CA TYR A 108 17.74 2.10 14.54
C TYR A 108 16.25 1.76 14.60
N LYS A 109 15.59 2.04 15.72
CA LYS A 109 14.14 1.84 15.87
C LYS A 109 13.33 2.65 14.85
N ARG A 110 13.64 3.95 14.68
CA ARG A 110 12.97 4.78 13.65
C ARG A 110 13.19 4.25 12.23
N PHE A 111 14.37 3.70 11.95
CA PHE A 111 14.70 3.11 10.67
C PHE A 111 13.88 1.84 10.40
N ILE A 112 13.82 0.91 11.37
CA ILE A 112 13.00 -0.31 11.28
C ILE A 112 11.52 0.03 11.14
N ASP A 113 10.99 0.93 11.97
CA ASP A 113 9.60 1.38 11.88
C ASP A 113 9.29 1.94 10.48
N HIS A 114 10.22 2.67 9.87
CA HIS A 114 10.05 3.20 8.52
C HIS A 114 9.98 2.08 7.47
N LEU A 115 10.85 1.08 7.56
CA LEU A 115 10.88 -0.07 6.67
C LEU A 115 9.62 -0.94 6.82
N GLU A 116 9.19 -1.22 8.05
CA GLU A 116 7.97 -1.99 8.32
C GLU A 116 6.71 -1.25 7.85
N THR A 117 6.68 0.07 8.04
CA THR A 117 5.59 0.90 7.52
C THR A 117 5.58 0.91 5.99
N GLY A 118 6.76 0.84 5.35
CA GLY A 118 6.90 0.64 3.90
C GLY A 118 6.41 -0.73 3.43
N LYS A 119 6.75 -1.81 4.15
CA LYS A 119 6.30 -3.19 3.85
C LYS A 119 4.79 -3.36 4.01
N ARG A 120 4.17 -2.71 5.02
CA ARG A 120 2.71 -2.64 5.18
C ARG A 120 2.02 -1.74 4.15
N ARG A 121 2.78 -0.85 3.49
CA ARG A 121 2.34 0.08 2.45
C ARG A 121 2.81 -0.36 1.06
N GLY A 122 2.55 -1.61 0.68
CA GLY A 122 2.56 -2.05 -0.73
C GLY A 122 1.48 -1.37 -1.59
N GLY A 123 1.10 -0.13 -1.29
CA GLY A 123 0.15 0.70 -2.00
C GLY A 123 0.80 2.03 -2.46
N PRO A 124 0.24 2.70 -3.48
CA PRO A 124 0.95 3.73 -4.25
C PRO A 124 1.34 4.99 -3.43
N PRO A 125 2.42 5.70 -3.81
CA PRO A 125 3.14 6.63 -2.94
C PRO A 125 2.54 8.04 -2.77
N HIS A 126 1.26 8.28 -3.10
CA HIS A 126 0.75 9.65 -3.27
C HIS A 126 -0.13 10.22 -2.17
N MET A 127 -0.20 9.61 -0.98
CA MET A 127 -0.90 10.20 0.17
C MET A 127 -0.01 10.29 1.40
N ARG A 128 1.05 11.11 1.31
CA ARG A 128 1.87 11.51 2.45
C ARG A 128 1.85 13.03 2.57
N GLY A 129 0.86 13.55 3.28
CA GLY A 129 0.77 14.98 3.54
C GLY A 129 -0.10 15.28 4.75
N LYS A 130 0.56 15.77 5.82
CA LYS A 130 0.02 16.47 6.99
C LYS A 130 -0.67 15.63 8.05
N HIS A 131 0.10 15.13 9.03
CA HIS A 131 -0.29 15.15 10.45
C HIS A 131 0.96 14.90 11.31
N GLN A 132 1.85 15.90 11.39
CA GLN A 132 2.87 15.98 12.45
C GLN A 132 3.04 17.46 12.82
N HIS A 133 2.02 18.01 13.48
CA HIS A 133 2.08 19.30 14.14
C HIS A 133 1.13 19.23 15.34
N TRP A 134 1.62 18.87 16.54
CA TRP A 134 0.98 19.17 17.84
C TRP A 134 1.70 18.67 19.11
N LYS A 135 2.98 18.25 19.10
CA LYS A 135 3.67 17.82 20.35
C LYS A 135 4.92 18.63 20.73
N GLN A 136 4.90 19.95 20.53
CA GLN A 136 5.96 20.82 21.07
C GLN A 136 5.50 21.94 22.01
N ASP A 137 4.20 22.11 22.26
CA ASP A 137 3.70 23.24 23.06
C ASP A 137 3.33 22.89 24.53
N GLN A 138 3.79 21.77 25.10
CA GLN A 138 3.43 21.41 26.48
C GLN A 138 4.60 20.99 27.40
N ALA A 139 5.84 21.40 27.12
CA ALA A 139 6.98 21.06 27.99
C ALA A 139 7.83 22.26 28.42
N VAL A 140 7.26 23.47 28.49
CA VAL A 140 7.93 24.63 29.11
C VAL A 140 6.93 25.37 30.00
N GLU A 141 6.53 24.72 31.10
CA GLU A 141 6.09 25.39 32.31
C GLU A 141 6.28 24.42 33.48
N GLN A 142 7.50 24.44 34.02
CA GLN A 142 7.82 24.35 35.45
C GLN A 142 9.33 24.49 35.65
#